data_AF-A0A960EXU8-F1
#
_entry.id   AF-A0A960EXU8-F1
#
_cell.length_a   1.000
_cell.length_b   1.000
_cell.length_c   1.000
_cell.angle_alpha   90.00
_cell.angle_beta   90.00
_cell.angle_gamma   90.00
#
_symmetry.space_group_name_H-M   'P 1'
#
loop_
_entity.id
_entity.type
_entity.pdbx_description
1 polymer ?
#
loop_
_entity_poly.entity_id
_entity_poly.type
_entity_poly.pdbx_seq_one_letter_code
_entity_poly.pdbx_strand_id
1 'polypeptide(L)' 'NYAIVQGVDQVVPVDVYAPGCPPTPETLIHAIETLHQKIEDGELLKRRRESGGGANLHIEEITGSEPVPVVLGHG' A
#
# COMPACT_ATOMS: atom_id res chain seq x y z
N ASN A 1 -5.53 21.64 -13.26
CA ASN A 1 -4.60 20.82 -12.46
C ASN A 1 -5.38 20.37 -11.23
N TYR A 2 -5.81 19.12 -11.20
CA TYR A 2 -6.68 18.59 -10.13
C TYR A 2 -5.94 18.62 -8.80
N ALA A 3 -6.67 18.95 -7.74
CA ALA A 3 -6.15 19.15 -6.40
C ALA A 3 -5.34 17.93 -5.94
N ILE A 4 -4.02 18.06 -5.95
CA ILE A 4 -3.13 17.25 -5.13
C ILE A 4 -3.43 17.69 -3.70
N VAL A 5 -4.39 17.04 -3.05
CA VAL A 5 -4.54 17.14 -1.60
C VAL A 5 -3.22 16.62 -1.03
N GLN A 6 -2.61 17.36 -0.10
CA GLN A 6 -1.34 16.98 0.52
C GLN A 6 -1.52 15.68 1.31
N GLY A 7 -1.37 14.55 0.63
CA GLY A 7 -1.51 13.23 1.22
C GLY A 7 -2.96 12.86 1.60
N VAL A 8 -3.32 11.61 1.33
CA VAL A 8 -4.64 11.07 1.73
C VAL A 8 -4.71 10.77 3.23
N ASP A 9 -3.56 10.69 3.92
CA ASP A 9 -3.46 10.60 5.39
C ASP A 9 -4.12 11.73 6.15
N GLN A 10 -4.15 12.93 5.57
CA GLN A 10 -4.76 14.08 6.22
C GLN A 10 -6.28 13.98 6.28
N VAL A 11 -6.88 13.14 5.43
CA VAL A 11 -8.34 12.96 5.33
C VAL A 11 -8.77 11.62 5.94
N VAL A 12 -8.01 10.56 5.72
CA VAL A 12 -8.30 9.22 6.25
C VAL A 12 -7.03 8.56 6.79
N PRO A 13 -7.14 7.80 7.88
CA PRO A 13 -5.99 7.09 8.44
C PRO A 13 -5.46 6.05 7.45
N VAL A 14 -4.21 6.22 6.99
CA VAL A 14 -3.52 5.28 6.10
C VAL A 14 -2.77 4.23 6.91
N ASP A 15 -3.00 2.96 6.59
CA ASP A 15 -2.31 1.84 7.24
C ASP A 15 -1.01 1.47 6.51
N VAL A 16 -1.02 1.35 5.18
CA VAL A 16 0.17 1.01 4.38
C VAL A 16 0.26 1.90 3.13
N TYR A 17 1.46 2.43 2.87
CA TYR A 17 1.82 3.18 1.67
C TYR A 17 2.62 2.32 0.71
N ALA A 18 2.13 2.16 -0.52
CA ALA A 18 2.86 1.52 -1.62
C ALA A 18 3.48 2.60 -2.54
N PRO A 19 4.80 2.83 -2.50
CA PRO A 19 5.46 3.80 -3.36
C PRO A 19 5.58 3.31 -4.82
N GLY A 20 5.53 4.26 -5.78
CA GLY A 20 5.75 4.03 -7.21
C GLY A 20 4.69 4.71 -8.11
N CYS A 21 5.03 4.99 -9.37
CA CYS A 21 4.12 5.66 -10.32
C CYS A 21 4.23 5.07 -11.75
N PRO A 22 3.47 4.00 -12.08
CA PRO A 22 2.68 3.16 -11.18
C PRO A 22 3.58 2.27 -10.29
N PRO A 23 3.15 1.86 -9.09
CA PRO A 23 3.90 0.89 -8.29
C PRO A 23 4.03 -0.43 -9.07
N THR A 24 5.18 -1.09 -8.94
CA THR A 24 5.39 -2.40 -9.56
C THR A 24 4.38 -3.42 -9.03
N PRO A 25 3.94 -4.40 -9.84
CA PRO A 25 3.04 -5.45 -9.38
C PRO A 25 3.55 -6.14 -8.09
N GLU A 26 4.86 -6.36 -8.01
CA GLU A 26 5.54 -6.93 -6.85
C GLU A 26 5.39 -6.05 -5.60
N THR A 27 5.62 -4.73 -5.74
CA THR A 27 5.46 -3.77 -4.63
C THR A 27 4.01 -3.73 -4.15
N LEU A 28 3.05 -3.82 -5.05
CA LEU A 28 1.62 -3.83 -4.69
C LEU A 28 1.24 -5.10 -3.92
N ILE A 29 1.66 -6.27 -4.40
CA ILE A 29 1.39 -7.55 -3.72
C ILE A 29 2.03 -7.54 -2.33
N HIS A 30 3.27 -7.08 -2.22
CA HIS A 30 3.98 -6.99 -0.95
C HIS A 30 3.30 -6.03 0.06
N ALA A 31 2.77 -4.90 -0.40
CA ALA A 31 1.97 -4.00 0.44
C ALA A 31 0.73 -4.70 1.00
N ILE A 32 0.04 -5.51 0.18
CA ILE A 32 -1.15 -6.27 0.60
C ILE A 32 -0.77 -7.35 1.61
N GLU A 33 0.29 -8.13 1.35
CA GLU A 33 0.78 -9.15 2.28
C GLU A 33 1.19 -8.55 3.62
N THR A 34 1.89 -7.41 3.60
CA THR A 34 2.29 -6.68 4.81
C THR A 34 1.07 -6.20 5.60
N LEU A 35 0.01 -5.74 4.92
CA LEU A 35 -1.23 -5.36 5.56
C LEU A 35 -1.90 -6.58 6.22
N HIS A 36 -1.99 -7.71 5.51
CA HIS A 36 -2.59 -8.93 6.04
C HIS A 36 -1.87 -9.42 7.31
N GLN A 37 -0.54 -9.53 7.29
CA GLN A 37 0.24 -9.93 8.46
C GLN A 37 -0.04 -9.05 9.68
N LYS A 38 -0.16 -7.73 9.46
CA LYS A 38 -0.39 -6.79 10.54
C LYS A 38 -1.81 -6.78 11.07
N ILE A 39 -2.78 -7.19 10.25
CA ILE A 39 -4.14 -7.48 10.71
C ILE A 39 -4.12 -8.75 11.58
N GLU A 40 -3.42 -9.80 11.15
CA GLU A 40 -3.27 -11.06 11.87
C GLU A 40 -2.57 -10.87 13.23
N ASP A 41 -1.53 -10.04 13.28
CA ASP A 41 -0.82 -9.68 14.52
C ASP A 41 -1.70 -8.89 15.51
N GLY A 42 -2.84 -8.35 15.07
CA GLY A 42 -3.78 -7.59 15.90
C GLY A 42 -3.31 -6.19 16.33
N GLU A 43 -2.03 -5.89 16.14
CA GLU A 43 -1.39 -4.62 16.51
C GLU A 43 -2.01 -3.40 15.80
N LEU A 44 -2.51 -3.56 14.57
CA LEU A 44 -3.21 -2.49 13.86
C LEU A 44 -4.54 -2.13 14.50
N LEU A 45 -5.32 -3.14 14.87
CA LEU A 45 -6.63 -2.95 15.46
C LEU A 45 -6.52 -2.37 16.88
N LYS A 46 -5.48 -2.78 17.62
CA LYS A 46 -5.14 -2.21 18.91
C LYS A 46 -4.75 -0.73 18.80
N ARG A 47 -3.81 -0.39 17.89
CA ARG A 47 -3.42 1.00 17.63
C ARG A 47 -4.60 1.86 17.21
N ARG A 48 -5.44 1.38 16.29
CA ARG A 48 -6.64 2.10 15.84
C ARG A 48 -7.58 2.41 17.01
N ARG A 49 -7.72 1.50 17.97
CA ARG A 49 -8.55 1.71 19.17
C ARG A 49 -7.93 2.72 20.14
N GLU A 50 -6.60 2.75 20.23
CA GLU A 50 -5.87 3.62 21.17
C GLU A 50 -5.65 5.04 20.63
N SER A 51 -5.29 5.19 19.36
CA SER A 51 -4.89 6.48 18.77
C SER A 51 -5.88 7.03 17.75
N GLY A 52 -6.83 6.22 17.26
CA GLY A 52 -7.74 6.59 16.16
C GLY A 52 -7.07 6.78 14.80
N GLY A 53 -5.74 6.67 14.74
CA GLY A 53 -4.92 6.84 13.55
C GLY A 53 -4.59 5.53 12.83
N GLY A 54 -4.12 5.65 11.59
CA GLY A 54 -3.62 4.53 10.79
C GLY A 54 -2.18 4.16 11.15
N ALA A 55 -1.74 3.00 10.69
CA ALA A 55 -0.41 2.48 11.00
C ALA A 55 0.75 3.27 10.36
N ASN A 56 0.48 4.06 9.31
CA ASN A 56 1.44 4.88 8.57
C ASN A 56 2.73 4.12 8.22
N LEU A 57 2.58 2.95 7.60
CA LEU A 57 3.72 2.10 7.26
C LEU A 57 4.18 2.41 5.85
N HIS A 58 5.44 2.75 5.71
CA HIS A 58 6.08 2.98 4.43
C HIS A 58 6.84 1.71 4.07
N ILE A 59 6.34 0.97 3.07
CA ILE A 59 7.12 -0.14 2.49
C ILE A 59 8.11 0.43 1.48
N GLU A 60 9.29 -0.19 1.38
CA GLU A 60 10.26 0.15 0.34
C GLU A 60 9.81 -0.44 -1.01
N GLU A 61 10.09 0.26 -2.11
CA GLU A 61 9.72 -0.22 -3.46
C GLU A 61 10.52 -1.47 -3.82
N ILE A 62 9.82 -2.55 -4.18
CA ILE A 62 10.45 -3.74 -4.74
C ILE A 62 10.74 -3.43 -6.20
N THR A 63 12.00 -3.14 -6.50
CA THR A 63 12.47 -2.86 -7.86
C THR A 63 12.48 -4.15 -8.69
N GLY A 64 11.30 -4.53 -9.20
CA GLY A 64 11.13 -5.55 -10.23
C GLY A 64 11.51 -4.97 -11.59
N SER A 65 12.80 -4.89 -11.90
CA SER A 65 13.29 -4.33 -13.18
C SER A 65 13.12 -5.29 -14.37
N GLU A 66 12.08 -6.10 -14.43
CA GLU A 66 11.71 -6.82 -15.65
C GLU A 66 10.24 -6.54 -16.01
N PRO A 67 9.97 -5.92 -17.18
CA PRO A 67 8.61 -5.67 -17.62
C PRO A 67 7.89 -6.99 -17.83
N VAL A 68 6.85 -7.25 -17.04
CA VAL A 68 6.01 -8.44 -17.16
C VAL A 68 5.20 -8.34 -18.47
N PRO A 69 5.41 -9.21 -19.47
CA PRO A 69 4.68 -9.11 -20.72
C PRO A 69 3.22 -9.52 -20.50
N VAL A 70 2.29 -8.58 -20.71
CA VAL A 70 0.85 -8.85 -20.70
C VAL A 70 0.46 -9.50 -22.02
N VAL A 71 0.13 -10.79 -22.00
CA VAL A 71 -0.40 -11.50 -23.17
C VAL A 71 -1.91 -11.28 -23.24
N LEU A 72 -2.38 -10.54 -24.25
CA LEU A 72 -3.80 -10.46 -24.60
C LEU A 72 -4.25 -11.82 -25.15
N GLY A 73 -5.08 -12.53 -24.39
CA GLY A 73 -5.71 -13.78 -24.82
C GLY A 73 -6.57 -13.52 -26.06
N HIS A 74 -6.13 -14.02 -27.20
CA HIS A 74 -6.96 -14.11 -28.40
C HIS A 74 -7.79 -15.40 -28.26
N GLY A 75 -9.12 -15.25 -28.36
CA GLY A 75 -10.07 -16.37 -28.34
C GLY A 75 -9.96 -17.28 -29.55
#